data_AF-A0AAD5PMY7-F1
#
_entry.id   AF-A0AAD5PMY7-F1
#
_cell.length_a   1.000
_cell.length_b   1.000
_cell.length_c   1.000
_cell.angle_alpha   90.00
_cell.angle_beta   90.00
_cell.angle_gamma   90.00
#
_symmetry.space_group_name_H-M   'P 1'
#
loop_
_entity.id
_entity.type
_entity.pdbx_description
1 polymer ?
#
loop_
_entity_poly.entity_id
_entity_poly.type
_entity_poly.pdbx_seq_one_letter_code
_entity_poly.pdbx_strand_id
1 'polypeptide(L)'
;MFLITPFDLGTRIDPSMGKPSTINLTFTSSTMATSASIEKGPYLGSDHLPLTIALNTIPARKTGQAPTRIVNEKKWNEWNNSLDSSLVEGDFQNISDPKSAIEIFTNGINKASKLCFKKTQPLPRKCAEPNQP
;
A
#
# COMPACT_ATOMS: atom_id res chain seq x y z
N MET A 1 -6.58 -7.00 -1.46
CA MET A 1 -5.18 -6.55 -1.53
C MET A 1 -4.32 -7.79 -1.38
N PHE A 2 -3.36 -7.99 -2.26
CA PHE A 2 -2.55 -9.22 -2.34
C PHE A 2 -1.07 -8.84 -2.27
N LEU A 3 -0.32 -9.47 -1.36
CA LEU A 3 1.13 -9.39 -1.30
C LEU A 3 1.70 -10.23 -2.45
N ILE A 4 2.44 -9.61 -3.36
CA ILE A 4 3.06 -10.32 -4.49
C ILE A 4 4.57 -10.50 -4.32
N THR A 5 5.19 -9.85 -3.34
CA THR A 5 6.60 -10.05 -3.02
C THR A 5 6.83 -11.42 -2.38
N PRO A 6 7.72 -12.27 -2.95
CA PRO A 6 8.14 -13.52 -2.32
C PRO A 6 8.86 -13.25 -1.00
N PHE A 7 8.63 -14.12 -0.01
CA PHE A 7 9.15 -13.95 1.34
C PHE A 7 10.69 -13.93 1.41
N ASP A 8 11.35 -14.66 0.52
CA ASP A 8 12.80 -14.88 0.47
C ASP A 8 13.51 -14.09 -0.64
N LEU A 9 12.82 -13.10 -1.24
CA LEU A 9 13.39 -12.33 -2.34
C LEU A 9 14.70 -11.62 -1.94
N GLY A 10 14.88 -11.22 -0.68
CA GLY A 10 16.15 -10.68 -0.17
C GLY A 10 16.45 -9.29 -0.72
N THR A 11 15.56 -8.33 -0.44
CA THR A 11 15.61 -6.97 -0.98
C THR A 11 16.50 -6.01 -0.20
N ARG A 12 17.09 -6.47 0.90
CA ARG A 12 18.05 -5.72 1.71
C ARG A 12 19.12 -6.66 2.21
N ILE A 13 20.35 -6.20 2.25
CA ILE A 13 21.45 -6.90 2.93
C ILE A 13 21.77 -6.13 4.21
N ASP A 14 21.74 -6.81 5.34
CA ASP A 14 22.20 -6.24 6.61
C ASP A 14 23.69 -5.91 6.50
N PRO A 15 24.11 -4.65 6.66
CA PRO A 15 25.52 -4.26 6.51
C PRO A 15 26.41 -4.83 7.63
N SER A 16 25.84 -5.21 8.78
CA SER A 16 26.57 -5.75 9.92
C SER A 16 26.71 -7.28 9.88
N MET A 17 25.67 -7.99 9.42
CA MET A 17 25.64 -9.45 9.43
C MET A 17 25.75 -10.09 8.04
N GLY A 18 25.65 -9.30 6.96
CA GLY A 18 25.57 -9.79 5.58
C GLY A 18 24.30 -10.60 5.28
N LYS A 19 23.33 -10.64 6.20
CA LYS A 19 22.13 -11.46 6.07
C LYS A 19 21.10 -10.77 5.18
N PRO A 20 20.52 -11.48 4.19
CA PRO A 20 19.46 -10.92 3.38
C PRO A 20 18.14 -10.87 4.15
N SER A 21 17.35 -9.84 3.92
CA SER A 21 15.97 -9.71 4.39
C SER A 21 15.07 -9.13 3.30
N THR A 22 13.78 -9.48 3.32
CA THR A 22 12.78 -8.97 2.39
C THR A 22 11.90 -7.96 3.11
N ILE A 23 12.25 -6.68 3.01
CA ILE A 23 11.49 -5.59 3.66
C ILE A 23 10.88 -4.60 2.68
N ASN A 24 11.29 -4.64 1.41
CA ASN A 24 10.62 -3.92 0.35
C ASN A 24 9.45 -4.80 -0.11
N LEU A 25 8.22 -4.39 0.18
CA LEU A 25 7.01 -5.18 -0.09
C LEU A 25 6.14 -4.50 -1.15
N THR A 26 5.58 -5.30 -2.05
CA THR A 26 4.69 -4.86 -3.12
C THR A 26 3.33 -5.53 -2.95
N PHE A 27 2.28 -4.71 -2.89
CA PHE A 27 0.90 -5.16 -2.84
C PHE A 27 0.15 -4.69 -4.08
N THR A 28 -0.78 -5.52 -4.55
CA THR A 28 -1.63 -5.19 -5.69
C THR A 28 -3.08 -5.66 -5.48
N SER A 29 -3.97 -5.34 -6.43
CA SER A 29 -5.33 -5.87 -6.45
C SER A 29 -5.32 -7.37 -6.76
N SER A 30 -6.37 -8.09 -6.35
CA SER A 30 -6.55 -9.52 -6.72
C SER A 30 -6.45 -9.73 -8.23
N THR A 31 -7.06 -8.83 -9.00
CA THR A 31 -7.13 -8.90 -10.46
C THR A 31 -5.78 -8.75 -11.15
N MET A 32 -4.83 -8.04 -10.53
CA MET A 32 -3.51 -7.81 -11.10
C MET A 32 -2.48 -8.80 -10.54
N ALA A 33 -2.73 -9.39 -9.37
CA ALA A 33 -1.78 -10.28 -8.70
C ALA A 33 -1.43 -11.53 -9.52
N THR A 34 -2.41 -12.10 -10.23
CA THR A 34 -2.23 -13.35 -10.98
C THR A 34 -1.35 -13.21 -12.22
N SER A 35 -1.24 -12.01 -12.77
CA SER A 35 -0.42 -11.71 -13.96
C SER A 35 0.75 -10.76 -13.66
N ALA A 36 1.00 -10.49 -12.38
CA ALA A 36 2.12 -9.68 -11.96
C ALA A 36 3.37 -10.56 -11.82
N SER A 37 4.51 -10.05 -12.25
CA SER A 37 5.81 -10.61 -11.88
C SER A 37 6.60 -9.60 -11.07
N ILE A 38 7.45 -10.12 -10.20
CA ILE A 38 8.35 -9.32 -9.38
C ILE A 38 9.71 -10.00 -9.37
N GLU A 39 10.73 -9.19 -9.56
CA GLU A 39 12.12 -9.63 -9.52
C GLU A 39 12.96 -8.57 -8.82
N LYS A 40 14.13 -9.01 -8.36
CA LYS A 40 15.12 -8.11 -7.80
C LYS A 40 15.90 -7.45 -8.92
N GLY A 41 15.99 -6.13 -8.89
CA GLY A 41 16.83 -5.37 -9.80
C GLY A 41 18.31 -5.41 -9.39
N PRO A 42 19.19 -4.82 -10.23
CA PRO A 42 20.62 -4.79 -9.96
C PRO A 42 20.96 -3.94 -8.74
N TYR A 43 22.12 -4.20 -8.13
CA TYR A 43 22.66 -3.36 -7.07
C TYR A 43 23.09 -1.99 -7.62
N LEU A 44 22.58 -0.91 -7.02
CA LEU A 44 22.83 0.47 -7.44
C LEU A 44 23.52 1.31 -6.35
N GLY A 45 24.27 0.68 -5.44
CA GLY A 45 25.00 1.40 -4.39
C GLY A 45 24.21 1.67 -3.10
N SER A 46 23.00 1.15 -2.95
CA SER A 46 22.16 1.25 -1.73
C SER A 46 22.17 -0.06 -0.96
N ASP A 47 22.01 -0.02 0.37
CA ASP A 47 21.78 -1.20 1.20
C ASP A 47 20.44 -1.91 0.89
N HIS A 48 19.55 -1.24 0.15
CA HIS A 48 18.35 -1.82 -0.43
C HIS A 48 18.55 -2.13 -1.93
N LEU A 49 18.11 -3.32 -2.33
CA LEU A 49 18.04 -3.76 -3.71
C LEU A 49 16.68 -3.34 -4.31
N PRO A 50 16.67 -2.73 -5.50
CA PRO A 50 15.45 -2.30 -6.16
C PRO A 50 14.57 -3.50 -6.53
N LEU A 51 13.27 -3.24 -6.67
CA LEU A 51 12.30 -4.22 -7.16
C LEU A 51 11.82 -3.81 -8.55
N THR A 52 11.92 -4.73 -9.50
CA THR A 52 11.28 -4.60 -10.80
C THR A 52 9.96 -5.33 -10.75
N ILE A 53 8.87 -4.63 -11.07
CA ILE A 53 7.52 -5.18 -11.05
C ILE A 53 6.94 -5.04 -12.44
N ALA A 54 6.58 -6.16 -13.07
CA ALA A 54 5.83 -6.14 -14.32
C ALA A 54 4.35 -6.39 -14.03
N LEU A 55 3.49 -5.50 -14.51
CA LEU A 55 2.04 -5.61 -14.40
C LEU A 55 1.48 -5.68 -15.81
N ASN A 56 0.78 -6.77 -16.14
CA ASN A 56 0.12 -6.92 -17.44
C ASN A 56 -1.14 -6.05 -17.54
N THR A 57 -0.98 -4.73 -17.63
CA THR A 57 -2.08 -3.77 -17.70
C THR A 57 -1.80 -2.64 -18.68
N ILE A 58 -2.88 -2.02 -19.19
CA ILE A 58 -2.78 -0.86 -20.07
C ILE A 58 -2.75 0.41 -19.20
N PRO A 59 -1.68 1.22 -19.25
CA PRO A 59 -1.59 2.41 -18.43
C PRO A 59 -2.60 3.47 -18.91
N ALA A 60 -3.63 3.72 -18.11
CA ALA A 60 -4.52 4.86 -18.32
C ALA A 60 -3.90 6.11 -17.69
N ARG A 61 -3.40 7.05 -18.49
CA ARG A 61 -2.99 8.36 -17.99
C ARG A 61 -4.22 9.14 -17.55
N LYS A 62 -4.43 9.24 -16.25
CA LYS A 62 -5.38 10.21 -15.70
C LYS A 62 -4.66 11.56 -15.54
N THR A 63 -5.14 12.57 -16.23
CA THR A 63 -4.69 13.95 -16.06
C THR A 63 -5.45 14.60 -14.89
N GLY A 64 -4.74 15.20 -13.94
CA GLY A 64 -5.32 15.84 -12.75
C GLY A 64 -4.60 15.40 -11.47
N GLN A 65 -4.84 16.10 -10.36
CA GLN A 65 -4.30 15.67 -9.07
C GLN A 65 -5.04 14.41 -8.61
N ALA A 66 -4.30 13.34 -8.33
CA ALA A 66 -4.89 12.13 -7.76
C ALA A 66 -5.57 12.48 -6.42
N PRO A 67 -6.72 11.86 -6.09
CA PRO A 67 -7.33 12.02 -4.78
C PRO A 67 -6.32 11.66 -3.70
N THR A 68 -5.95 12.64 -2.88
CA THR A 68 -5.11 12.43 -1.71
C THR A 68 -6.01 12.18 -0.50
N ARG A 69 -5.56 11.32 0.40
CA ARG A 69 -6.12 11.30 1.76
C ARG A 69 -5.37 12.37 2.55
N ILE A 70 -6.11 13.30 3.13
CA ILE A 70 -5.53 14.23 4.09
C ILE A 70 -5.46 13.49 5.42
N VAL A 71 -4.24 13.12 5.81
CA VAL A 71 -3.97 12.60 7.15
C VAL A 71 -3.97 13.80 8.09
N ASN A 72 -4.90 13.81 9.03
CA ASN A 72 -4.93 14.79 10.10
C ASN A 72 -4.43 14.09 11.36
N GLU A 73 -3.24 14.46 11.84
CA GLU A 73 -2.63 13.86 13.04
C GLU A 73 -3.54 13.95 14.26
N LYS A 74 -4.34 15.02 14.39
CA LYS A 74 -5.30 15.19 15.49
C LYS A 74 -6.39 14.11 15.50
N LYS A 75 -6.63 13.47 14.36
CA LYS A 75 -7.60 12.39 14.19
C LYS A 75 -6.98 10.99 14.28
N TRP A 76 -5.67 10.89 14.51
CA TRP A 76 -4.99 9.60 14.60
C TRP A 76 -5.55 8.72 15.73
N ASN A 77 -5.72 9.30 16.92
CA ASN A 77 -6.28 8.58 18.06
C ASN A 77 -7.73 8.15 17.81
N GLU A 78 -8.54 9.02 17.21
CA GLU A 78 -9.92 8.71 16.83
C GLU A 78 -9.98 7.55 15.82
N TRP A 79 -9.07 7.54 14.84
CA TRP A 79 -8.95 6.48 13.85
C TRP A 79 -8.56 5.13 14.49
N ASN A 80 -7.56 5.14 15.38
CA ASN A 80 -7.15 3.92 16.10
C ASN A 80 -8.28 3.38 16.97
N ASN A 81 -8.97 4.23 17.73
CA ASN A 81 -10.10 3.81 18.56
C ASN A 81 -11.24 3.22 17.71
N SER A 82 -11.53 3.83 16.56
CA SER A 82 -12.56 3.33 15.63
C SER A 82 -12.16 1.99 15.01
N LEU A 83 -10.89 1.80 14.67
CA LEU A 83 -10.38 0.54 14.15
C LEU A 83 -10.46 -0.54 15.23
N ASP A 84 -9.93 -0.26 16.42
CA ASP A 84 -9.92 -1.19 17.56
C ASP A 84 -11.33 -1.65 17.93
N SER A 85 -12.27 -0.71 18.04
CA SER A 85 -13.69 -1.03 18.28
C SER A 85 -14.26 -1.95 17.21
N SER A 86 -13.87 -1.78 15.94
CA SER A 86 -14.34 -2.62 14.84
C SER A 86 -13.70 -4.01 14.85
N LEU A 87 -12.45 -4.13 15.31
CA LEU A 87 -11.76 -5.41 15.45
C LEU A 87 -12.29 -6.21 16.65
N VAL A 88 -12.62 -5.53 17.75
CA VAL A 88 -13.29 -6.13 18.91
C VAL A 88 -14.71 -6.59 18.54
N GLU A 89 -15.48 -5.76 17.85
CA GLU A 89 -16.83 -6.12 17.35
C GLU A 89 -16.79 -7.34 16.42
N GLY A 90 -15.76 -7.44 15.58
CA GLY A 90 -15.54 -8.57 14.68
C GLY A 90 -14.87 -9.79 15.31
N ASP A 91 -14.63 -9.79 16.62
CA ASP A 91 -13.93 -10.86 17.35
C ASP A 91 -12.60 -11.29 16.69
N PHE A 92 -11.86 -10.31 16.17
CA PHE A 92 -10.74 -10.56 15.25
C PHE A 92 -9.66 -11.47 15.84
N GLN A 93 -9.41 -11.39 17.15
CA GLN A 93 -8.39 -12.18 17.84
C GLN A 93 -8.68 -13.68 17.89
N ASN A 94 -9.95 -14.08 17.75
CA ASN A 94 -10.37 -15.48 17.87
C ASN A 94 -10.67 -16.12 16.51
N ILE A 95 -10.48 -15.39 15.41
CA ILE A 95 -10.74 -15.91 14.07
C ILE A 95 -9.65 -16.88 13.65
N SER A 96 -10.05 -18.13 13.40
CA SER A 96 -9.16 -19.18 12.88
C SER A 96 -9.07 -19.19 11.35
N ASP A 97 -10.09 -18.68 10.65
CA ASP A 97 -10.11 -18.64 9.18
C ASP A 97 -9.41 -17.38 8.63
N PRO A 98 -8.30 -17.52 7.87
CA PRO A 98 -7.55 -16.38 7.35
C PRO A 98 -8.37 -15.46 6.44
N LYS A 99 -9.32 -15.99 5.68
CA LYS A 99 -10.12 -15.20 4.75
C LYS A 99 -11.05 -14.25 5.51
N SER A 100 -11.74 -14.78 6.52
CA SER A 100 -12.60 -14.01 7.41
C SER A 100 -11.82 -12.95 8.19
N ALA A 101 -10.61 -13.29 8.66
CA ALA A 101 -9.74 -12.34 9.34
C ALA A 101 -9.36 -11.16 8.42
N ILE A 102 -8.92 -11.44 7.19
CA ILE A 102 -8.59 -10.39 6.21
C ILE A 102 -9.80 -9.50 5.92
N GLU A 103 -10.98 -10.09 5.78
CA GLU A 103 -12.21 -9.35 5.51
C GLU A 103 -12.56 -8.39 6.65
N ILE A 104 -12.58 -8.88 7.90
CA ILE A 104 -12.89 -8.08 9.08
C ILE A 104 -11.87 -6.95 9.28
N PHE A 105 -10.58 -7.26 9.14
CA PHE A 105 -9.52 -6.25 9.23
C PHE A 105 -9.65 -5.17 8.14
N THR A 106 -9.88 -5.60 6.89
CA THR A 106 -10.05 -4.69 5.75
C THR A 106 -11.28 -3.80 5.94
N ASN A 107 -12.37 -4.36 6.43
CA ASN A 107 -13.60 -3.62 6.72
C ASN A 107 -13.40 -2.61 7.85
N GLY A 108 -12.70 -2.99 8.93
CA GLY A 108 -12.34 -2.10 10.03
C GLY A 108 -11.51 -0.91 9.55
N ILE A 109 -10.44 -1.15 8.78
CA ILE A 109 -9.61 -0.08 8.20
C ILE A 109 -10.46 0.85 7.33
N ASN A 110 -11.33 0.30 6.49
CA ASN A 110 -12.17 1.09 5.60
C ASN A 110 -13.18 1.95 6.37
N LYS A 111 -13.81 1.39 7.42
CA LYS A 111 -14.76 2.08 8.31
C LYS A 111 -14.07 3.25 9.03
N ALA A 112 -12.98 2.98 9.75
CA ALA A 112 -12.21 4.00 10.45
C ALA A 112 -11.67 5.07 9.49
N SER A 113 -11.15 4.65 8.33
CA SER A 113 -10.62 5.57 7.32
C SER A 113 -11.68 6.53 6.77
N LYS A 114 -12.90 6.04 6.52
CA LYS A 114 -14.01 6.87 6.01
C LYS A 114 -14.46 7.90 7.05
N LEU A 115 -14.43 7.53 8.33
CA LEU A 115 -14.79 8.42 9.45
C LEU A 115 -13.76 9.55 9.60
N CYS A 116 -12.47 9.20 9.65
CA CYS A 116 -11.43 10.14 10.07
C CYS A 116 -10.78 10.88 8.90
N PHE A 117 -10.63 10.24 7.73
CA PHE A 117 -9.90 10.80 6.59
C PHE A 117 -10.85 11.25 5.48
N LYS A 118 -10.76 12.53 5.12
CA LYS A 118 -11.44 13.06 3.94
C LYS A 118 -10.63 12.73 2.70
N LYS A 119 -11.29 12.22 1.66
CA LYS A 119 -10.72 12.18 0.31
C LYS A 119 -10.82 13.59 -0.28
N THR A 120 -9.72 14.11 -0.81
CA THR A 120 -9.81 15.29 -1.67
C THR A 120 -10.51 14.91 -2.97
N GLN A 121 -11.31 15.82 -3.50
CA GLN A 121 -11.81 15.66 -4.87
C GLN A 121 -10.64 15.86 -5.84
N PRO A 122 -10.58 15.09 -6.92
CA PRO A 122 -9.61 15.34 -7.98
C PRO A 122 -9.87 16.74 -8.55
N LEU A 123 -8.91 17.65 -8.41
CA LEU A 123 -9.01 18.99 -8.97
C LEU A 123 -8.70 18.94 -10.48
N PRO A 124 -9.52 19.59 -11.33
CA PRO A 124 -9.17 19.82 -12.72
C PRO A 124 -7.93 20.73 -12.79
N ARG A 125 -7.07 20.54 -13.81
CA ARG A 125 -5.89 21.37 -14.04
C ARG A 125 -6.28 22.85 -14.11
N LYS A 126 -5.51 23.73 -13.45
CA LYS A 126 -5.26 25.07 -13.99
C LYS A 126 -4.19 24.89 -15.08
N CYS A 127 -4.58 24.92 -16.34
CA CYS A 127 -3.61 25.02 -17.44
C CYS A 127 -3.00 26.42 -17.38
N ALA A 128 -1.81 26.55 -16.79
CA ALA A 128 -0.85 27.52 -17.23
C ALA A 128 0.30 26.70 -17.82
N GLU A 129 0.45 26.75 -19.15
CA GLU A 129 1.66 26.25 -19.78
C GLU A 129 2.86 26.98 -19.16
N PRO A 130 3.92 26.28 -18.74
CA PRO A 130 5.17 26.96 -18.46
C PRO A 130 5.71 27.49 -19.79
N ASN A 131 5.95 28.80 -19.87
CA ASN A 131 6.73 29.38 -20.97
C ASN A 131 8.06 28.62 -21.04
N GLN A 132 8.29 27.90 -22.14
CA GLN A 132 9.60 27.33 -22.42
C GLN A 132 10.55 28.48 -22.84
N PRO A 133 11.80 28.51 -22.33
CA PRO A 133 12.83 29.41 -22.84
C PRO A 133 13.29 29.04 -24.25
#